data_AF-U6DD70-F1
#
_entry.id   AF-U6DD70-F1
#
_cell.length_a   1.000
_cell.length_b   1.000
_cell.length_c   1.000
_cell.angle_alpha   90.00
_cell.angle_beta   90.00
_cell.angle_gamma   90.00
#
_symmetry.space_group_name_H-M   'P 1'
#
loop_
_entity.id
_entity.type
_entity.pdbx_description
1 polymer ?
#
loop_
_entity_poly.entity_id
_entity_poly.type
_entity_poly.pdbx_seq_one_letter_code
_entity_poly.pdbx_strand_id
1 'polypeptide(L)'
;EKRRQQQEKGEAEALSRTLDKVSLGETAQVPTAPQGSRAAPTAASDQSDSAVTTEKAKKIKNLKKKLRQVEELQQRIQAGEISQPSKEQLEKLARRRALEEELEDLELGL
;
A
#
# COMPACT_ATOMS: atom_id res chain seq x y z
N GLU A 1 20.81 49.81 -10.26
CA GLU A 1 21.09 48.79 -9.24
C GLU A 1 20.09 47.64 -9.38
N LYS A 2 20.50 46.52 -9.95
CA LYS A 2 19.66 45.33 -10.21
C LYS A 2 20.17 44.19 -9.33
N ARG A 3 19.49 43.85 -8.23
CA ARG A 3 19.73 42.60 -7.48
C ARG A 3 18.57 42.31 -6.52
N ARG A 4 17.59 41.52 -6.98
CA ARG A 4 16.61 40.87 -6.09
C ARG A 4 16.57 39.38 -6.43
N GLN A 5 17.56 38.69 -5.86
CA GLN A 5 17.44 37.42 -5.14
C GLN A 5 16.46 36.39 -5.74
N GLN A 6 16.95 35.65 -6.74
CA GLN A 6 16.58 34.25 -6.93
C GLN A 6 17.43 33.42 -5.97
N GLN A 7 16.81 32.72 -5.02
CA GLN A 7 17.27 31.44 -4.47
C GLN A 7 16.37 31.06 -3.28
N GLU A 8 15.41 30.17 -3.52
CA GLU A 8 15.11 29.06 -2.62
C GLU A 8 14.32 28.02 -3.40
N LYS A 9 15.07 27.24 -4.17
CA LYS A 9 14.60 26.09 -4.96
C LYS A 9 15.39 24.86 -4.51
N GLY A 10 15.53 24.69 -3.20
CA GLY A 10 16.56 23.84 -2.58
C GLY A 10 16.05 22.75 -1.63
N GLU A 11 14.74 22.50 -1.51
CA GLU A 11 14.22 21.57 -0.51
C GLU A 11 13.76 20.21 -1.06
N ALA A 12 13.84 19.98 -2.38
CA ALA A 12 13.36 18.75 -3.01
C ALA A 12 14.43 17.66 -3.22
N GLU A 13 15.72 17.94 -2.98
CA GLU A 13 16.82 17.03 -3.36
C GLU A 13 17.42 16.21 -2.20
N ALA A 14 16.91 16.40 -0.97
CA ALA A 14 17.46 15.70 0.21
C ALA A 14 16.83 14.31 0.47
N LEU A 15 15.67 14.00 -0.12
CA LEU A 15 14.91 12.77 0.20
C LEU A 15 15.21 11.58 -0.72
N SER A 16 16.01 11.75 -1.78
CA SER A 16 16.30 10.68 -2.75
C SER A 16 17.48 9.77 -2.38
N ARG A 17 18.22 10.04 -1.29
CA ARG A 17 19.47 9.29 -0.97
C ARG A 17 19.32 8.16 0.05
N THR A 18 18.14 7.89 0.58
CA THR A 18 17.95 6.89 1.66
C THR A 18 17.43 5.53 1.19
N LEU A 19 17.18 5.32 -0.12
CA LEU A 19 16.66 4.03 -0.62
C LEU A 19 17.73 3.06 -1.16
N ASP A 20 18.97 3.49 -1.34
CA ASP A 20 20.04 2.66 -1.89
C ASP A 20 20.85 1.89 -0.82
N LYS A 21 20.21 1.03 -0.02
CA LYS A 21 20.94 -0.08 0.65
C LYS A 21 20.03 -1.16 1.24
N VAL A 22 19.37 -1.93 0.39
CA VAL A 22 18.96 -3.30 0.72
C VAL A 22 19.69 -4.24 -0.23
N SER A 23 20.93 -4.56 0.14
CA SER A 23 21.66 -5.71 -0.41
C SER A 23 21.30 -6.90 0.47
N LEU A 24 20.31 -7.69 0.06
CA LEU A 24 20.06 -9.01 0.62
C LEU A 24 20.83 -10.03 -0.21
N GLY A 25 21.63 -10.81 0.50
CA GLY A 25 22.66 -11.68 -0.02
C GLY A 25 22.17 -12.77 -0.97
N GLU A 26 22.98 -13.00 -1.99
CA GLU A 26 23.69 -14.25 -2.22
C GLU A 26 23.10 -15.50 -1.54
N THR A 27 22.39 -16.31 -2.33
CA THR A 27 22.52 -17.78 -2.26
C THR A 27 22.40 -18.37 -3.66
N ALA A 28 23.56 -18.76 -4.18
CA ALA A 28 23.85 -19.93 -5.01
C ALA A 28 22.79 -20.44 -6.01
N GLN A 29 23.19 -20.35 -7.28
CA GLN A 29 22.88 -21.31 -8.35
C GLN A 29 22.87 -22.77 -7.87
N VAL A 30 21.83 -23.50 -8.27
CA VAL A 30 21.93 -24.93 -8.64
C VAL A 30 21.11 -25.13 -9.91
N PRO A 31 21.74 -25.49 -11.06
CA PRO A 31 21.02 -25.98 -12.21
C PRO A 31 21.09 -27.51 -12.21
N THR A 32 19.94 -28.18 -12.14
CA THR A 32 19.82 -29.58 -12.57
C THR A 32 18.53 -29.77 -13.32
N ALA A 33 18.70 -30.32 -14.52
CA ALA A 33 17.75 -30.49 -15.60
C ALA A 33 16.61 -31.49 -15.26
N PRO A 34 15.57 -31.58 -16.12
CA PRO A 34 14.27 -32.17 -15.80
C PRO A 34 14.27 -33.67 -16.11
N GLN A 35 13.53 -34.49 -15.35
CA GLN A 35 12.82 -35.70 -15.80
C GLN A 35 12.00 -36.28 -14.64
N GLY A 36 10.85 -36.87 -14.94
CA GLY A 36 10.24 -37.91 -14.08
C GLY A 36 8.77 -37.70 -13.74
N SER A 37 7.92 -38.29 -14.56
CA SER A 37 6.51 -38.56 -14.32
C SER A 37 6.21 -39.04 -12.90
N ARG A 38 5.25 -38.44 -12.18
CA ARG A 38 4.45 -39.14 -11.18
C ARG A 38 3.14 -38.42 -10.85
N ALA A 39 2.06 -39.08 -11.24
CA ALA A 39 0.77 -39.23 -10.56
C ALA A 39 0.12 -38.03 -9.84
N ALA A 40 -1.07 -37.68 -10.36
CA ALA A 40 -2.28 -37.19 -9.68
C ALA A 40 -2.19 -35.91 -8.82
N PRO A 41 -2.97 -34.86 -9.15
CA PRO A 41 -3.40 -33.88 -8.17
C PRO A 41 -4.84 -34.20 -7.74
N THR A 42 -5.03 -35.19 -6.86
CA THR A 42 -6.19 -35.18 -5.96
C THR A 42 -5.78 -34.43 -4.69
N ALA A 43 -5.68 -33.10 -4.82
CA ALA A 43 -5.52 -32.18 -3.70
C ALA A 43 -6.48 -31.00 -3.88
N ALA A 44 -7.75 -31.30 -4.18
CA ALA A 44 -8.84 -30.35 -4.15
C ALA A 44 -9.52 -30.44 -2.77
N SER A 45 -8.88 -29.89 -1.73
CA SER A 45 -9.56 -29.57 -0.46
C SER A 45 -8.82 -28.55 0.42
N ASP A 46 -7.55 -28.25 0.15
CA ASP A 46 -6.77 -27.29 0.96
C ASP A 46 -6.56 -25.91 0.29
N GLN A 47 -6.96 -25.75 -0.98
CA GLN A 47 -6.78 -24.47 -1.69
C GLN A 47 -7.80 -23.40 -1.28
N SER A 48 -8.93 -23.78 -0.69
CA SER A 48 -10.00 -22.83 -0.35
C SER A 48 -9.58 -21.88 0.78
N ASP A 49 -8.98 -22.38 1.85
CA ASP A 49 -8.53 -21.54 2.97
C ASP A 49 -7.30 -20.69 2.62
N SER A 50 -6.38 -21.20 1.79
CA SER A 50 -5.21 -20.43 1.35
C SER A 50 -5.58 -19.31 0.37
N ALA A 51 -6.62 -19.51 -0.45
CA ALA A 51 -7.17 -18.47 -1.32
C ALA A 51 -7.88 -17.40 -0.49
N VAL A 52 -8.73 -17.79 0.46
CA VAL A 52 -9.48 -16.85 1.33
C VAL A 52 -8.52 -16.00 2.17
N THR A 53 -7.48 -16.59 2.77
CA THR A 53 -6.47 -15.84 3.53
C THR A 53 -5.69 -14.86 2.64
N THR A 54 -5.36 -15.25 1.41
CA THR A 54 -4.70 -14.37 0.44
C THR A 54 -5.60 -13.20 0.00
N GLU A 55 -6.89 -13.45 -0.23
CA GLU A 55 -7.86 -12.41 -0.58
C GLU A 55 -8.11 -11.44 0.58
N LYS A 56 -8.27 -11.94 1.82
CA LYS A 56 -8.35 -11.11 3.04
C LYS A 56 -7.11 -10.23 3.18
N ALA A 57 -5.90 -10.78 3.02
CA ALA A 57 -4.66 -10.02 3.09
C ALA A 57 -4.56 -8.92 2.02
N LYS A 58 -5.03 -9.18 0.79
CA LYS A 58 -5.13 -8.15 -0.26
C LYS A 58 -6.13 -7.06 0.12
N LYS A 59 -7.29 -7.45 0.66
CA LYS A 59 -8.34 -6.52 1.06
C LYS A 59 -7.91 -5.61 2.21
N ILE A 60 -7.26 -6.15 3.25
CA ILE A 60 -6.64 -5.39 4.35
C ILE A 60 -5.63 -4.37 3.79
N LYS A 61 -4.71 -4.80 2.90
CA LYS A 61 -3.74 -3.89 2.27
C LYS A 61 -4.42 -2.76 1.48
N ASN A 62 -5.51 -3.06 0.78
CA ASN A 62 -6.27 -2.06 0.04
C ASN A 62 -7.02 -1.08 0.96
N LEU A 63 -7.64 -1.57 2.03
CA LEU A 63 -8.32 -0.72 3.01
C LEU A 63 -7.33 0.19 3.75
N LYS A 64 -6.16 -0.34 4.17
CA LYS A 64 -5.06 0.48 4.73
C LYS A 64 -4.65 1.61 3.79
N LYS A 65 -4.51 1.32 2.49
CA LYS A 65 -4.19 2.34 1.47
C LYS A 65 -5.29 3.39 1.35
N LYS A 66 -6.57 2.98 1.33
CA LYS A 66 -7.70 3.89 1.27
C LYS A 66 -7.75 4.78 2.51
N LEU A 67 -7.58 4.23 3.72
CA LEU A 67 -7.54 5.00 4.95
C LEU A 67 -6.45 6.06 4.93
N ARG A 68 -5.23 5.69 4.52
CA ARG A 68 -4.13 6.65 4.38
C ARG A 68 -4.49 7.79 3.40
N GLN A 69 -5.10 7.47 2.26
CA GLN A 69 -5.53 8.50 1.30
C GLN A 69 -6.61 9.43 1.87
N VAL A 70 -7.54 8.87 2.64
CA VAL A 70 -8.59 9.65 3.31
C VAL A 70 -8.01 10.54 4.41
N GLU A 71 -7.03 10.05 5.17
CA GLU A 71 -6.32 10.86 6.18
C GLU A 71 -5.47 11.96 5.56
N GLU A 72 -4.78 11.68 4.45
CA GLU A 72 -4.03 12.70 3.70
C GLU A 72 -5.00 13.77 3.16
N LEU A 73 -6.12 13.35 2.57
CA LEU A 73 -7.18 14.26 2.12
C LEU A 73 -7.68 15.13 3.29
N GLN A 74 -7.92 14.54 4.47
CA GLN A 74 -8.32 15.26 5.67
C GLN A 74 -7.27 16.27 6.13
N GLN A 75 -5.99 15.90 6.08
CA GLN A 75 -4.88 16.79 6.44
C GLN A 75 -4.76 17.96 5.47
N ARG A 76 -4.90 17.74 4.16
CA ARG A 76 -4.84 18.81 3.15
C ARG A 76 -5.99 19.79 3.27
N ILE A 77 -7.19 19.31 3.65
CA ILE A 77 -8.33 20.17 3.96
C ILE A 77 -8.05 20.99 5.24
N GLN A 78 -7.56 20.35 6.30
CA GLN A 78 -7.24 21.04 7.57
C GLN A 78 -6.08 22.04 7.43
N ALA A 79 -5.08 21.72 6.60
CA ALA A 79 -3.96 22.59 6.27
C ALA A 79 -4.37 23.78 5.37
N GLY A 80 -5.62 23.81 4.91
CA GLY A 80 -6.14 24.85 4.03
C GLY A 80 -5.70 24.72 2.57
N GLU A 81 -4.90 23.69 2.23
CA GLU A 81 -4.48 23.36 0.85
C GLU A 81 -5.70 23.01 -0.03
N ILE A 82 -6.74 22.41 0.57
CA ILE A 82 -8.05 22.22 -0.04
C ILE A 82 -9.08 23.09 0.70
N SER A 83 -9.32 24.29 0.18
CA SER A 83 -10.23 25.25 0.80
C SER A 83 -11.72 24.92 0.60
N GLN A 84 -12.07 24.15 -0.44
CA GLN A 84 -13.44 23.73 -0.77
C GLN A 84 -13.45 22.25 -1.18
N PRO A 85 -13.61 21.31 -0.22
CA PRO A 85 -13.71 19.90 -0.56
C PRO A 85 -14.97 19.61 -1.38
N SER A 86 -14.84 18.77 -2.40
CA SER A 86 -15.97 18.32 -3.22
C SER A 86 -16.90 17.39 -2.42
N LYS A 87 -18.14 17.24 -2.87
CA LYS A 87 -19.10 16.30 -2.24
C LYS A 87 -18.54 14.88 -2.14
N GLU A 88 -17.85 14.42 -3.17
CA GLU A 88 -17.21 13.10 -3.17
C GLU A 88 -16.08 13.00 -2.13
N GLN A 89 -15.30 14.07 -1.93
CA GLN A 89 -14.26 14.11 -0.90
C GLN A 89 -14.86 14.06 0.51
N LEU A 90 -15.96 14.77 0.73
CA LEU A 90 -16.71 14.71 2.00
C LEU A 90 -17.29 13.32 2.24
N GLU A 91 -17.85 12.68 1.22
CA GLU A 91 -18.32 11.29 1.32
C GLU A 91 -17.19 10.32 1.65
N LYS A 92 -15.99 10.48 1.04
CA LYS A 92 -14.81 9.67 1.37
C LYS A 92 -14.41 9.82 2.83
N LEU A 93 -14.44 11.04 3.36
CA LEU A 93 -14.18 11.31 4.78
C LEU A 93 -15.26 10.70 5.69
N ALA A 94 -16.53 10.81 5.31
CA ALA A 94 -17.64 10.23 6.08
C ALA A 94 -17.57 8.70 6.11
N ARG A 95 -17.17 8.06 5.00
CA ARG A 95 -16.97 6.60 4.90
C ARG A 95 -15.68 6.11 5.56
N ARG A 96 -14.82 7.00 6.09
CA ARG A 96 -13.60 6.61 6.80
C ARG A 96 -13.89 5.59 7.89
N ARG A 97 -14.90 5.86 8.74
CA ARG A 97 -15.26 4.97 9.84
C ARG A 97 -15.66 3.58 9.36
N ALA A 98 -16.46 3.50 8.30
CA ALA A 98 -16.84 2.22 7.70
C ALA A 98 -15.63 1.46 7.12
N LEU A 99 -14.64 2.17 6.55
CA LEU A 99 -13.40 1.54 6.09
C LEU A 99 -12.51 1.05 7.23
N GLU A 100 -12.54 1.71 8.40
CA GLU A 100 -11.84 1.27 9.63
C GLU A 100 -12.51 0.01 10.19
N GLU A 101 -13.84 0.00 10.30
CA GLU A 101 -14.64 -1.14 10.77
C GLU A 101 -14.41 -2.38 9.90
N GLU A 102 -14.55 -2.25 8.57
CA GLU A 102 -14.33 -3.40 7.67
C GLU A 102 -12.88 -3.90 7.68
N LEU A 103 -11.91 -3.02 7.98
CA LEU A 103 -10.53 -3.44 8.15
C LEU A 103 -10.34 -4.23 9.45
N GLU A 104 -10.95 -3.78 10.54
CA GLU A 104 -10.93 -4.46 11.83
C GLU A 104 -11.57 -5.84 11.74
N ASP A 105 -12.75 -5.96 11.10
CA ASP A 105 -13.41 -7.25 10.85
C ASP A 105 -12.49 -8.24 10.11
N LEU A 106 -11.81 -7.75 9.05
CA LEU A 106 -10.90 -8.57 8.26
C LEU A 106 -9.62 -8.95 9.03
N GLU A 107 -9.13 -8.08 9.93
CA GLU A 107 -7.96 -8.37 10.79
C GLU A 107 -8.32 -9.31 11.95
N LEU A 108 -9.53 -9.20 12.51
CA LEU A 108 -10.03 -10.09 13.56
C LEU A 108 -10.42 -11.47 13.03
N GLY A 109 -10.62 -11.59 11.71
CA GLY A 109 -10.97 -12.85 11.07
C GLY A 109 -12.40 -13.31 11.33
N LEU A 110 -13.26 -12.41 11.82
CA LEU A 110 -14.72 -12.58 11.91
C LEU A 110 -15.34 -12.73 10.51
#